data_AF-A0A3D4ILD2-F1
#
_entry.id   AF-A0A3D4ILD2-F1
#
_cell.length_a   1.000
_cell.length_b   1.000
_cell.length_c   1.000
_cell.angle_alpha   90.00
_cell.angle_beta   90.00
_cell.angle_gamma   90.00
#
_symmetry.space_group_name_H-M   'P 1'
#
loop_
_entity.id
_entity.type
_entity.pdbx_description
1 polymer ?
#
loop_
_entity_poly.entity_id
_entity_poly.type
_entity_poly.pdbx_seq_one_letter_code
_entity_poly.pdbx_strand_id
1 'polypeptide(L)'
;MSRENKEETLLKLYNLYYNELFNYGYRVAQNEDITRDCIQDLFLQMFKRASFNDIRDPKPYLIKSLRFIIIDVLKKNKKLLLTPNEPNWLLSAEDI
;
A
#
# COMPACT_ATOMS: atom_id res chain seq x y z
N MET A 1 -6.42 19.69 -16.37
CA MET A 1 -5.39 19.83 -15.33
C MET A 1 -4.52 18.58 -15.38
N SER A 2 -3.24 18.78 -15.71
CA SER A 2 -2.34 17.81 -16.35
C SER A 2 -1.95 16.62 -15.47
N ARG A 3 -1.79 15.45 -16.12
CA ARG A 3 -1.31 14.18 -15.52
C ARG A 3 0.01 14.34 -14.76
N GLU A 4 0.84 15.32 -15.12
CA GLU A 4 2.14 15.63 -14.51
C GLU A 4 2.07 15.97 -13.01
N ASN A 5 1.00 16.61 -12.53
CA ASN A 5 0.88 16.95 -11.10
C ASN A 5 0.71 15.71 -10.20
N LYS A 6 0.17 14.61 -10.73
CA LYS A 6 -0.16 13.42 -9.96
C LYS A 6 1.10 12.65 -9.59
N GLU A 7 2.00 12.48 -10.54
CA GLU A 7 3.24 11.72 -10.35
C GLU A 7 4.14 12.41 -9.33
N GLU A 8 4.31 13.73 -9.44
CA GLU A 8 5.09 14.52 -8.50
C GLU A 8 4.50 14.47 -7.08
N THR A 9 3.16 14.54 -6.96
CA THR A 9 2.47 14.43 -5.66
C THR A 9 2.67 13.05 -5.04
N LEU A 10 2.58 11.98 -5.83
CA LEU A 10 2.84 10.62 -5.38
C LEU A 10 4.30 10.39 -4.97
N LEU A 11 5.26 10.94 -5.72
CA LEU A 11 6.69 10.91 -5.39
C LEU A 11 6.97 11.65 -4.07
N LYS A 12 6.37 12.82 -3.86
CA LYS A 12 6.46 13.55 -2.58
C LYS A 12 5.89 12.72 -1.42
N LEU A 13 4.73 12.09 -1.63
CA LEU A 13 4.11 11.22 -0.63
C LEU A 13 4.97 9.99 -0.32
N TYR A 14 5.53 9.37 -1.37
CA TYR A 14 6.46 8.26 -1.23
C TYR A 14 7.64 8.65 -0.35
N ASN A 15 8.36 9.72 -0.70
CA ASN A 15 9.52 10.16 0.06
C ASN A 15 9.17 10.55 1.51
N LEU A 16 7.98 11.13 1.74
CA LEU A 16 7.55 11.53 3.07
C LEU A 16 7.23 10.33 3.97
N TYR A 17 6.55 9.32 3.44
CA TYR A 17 6.05 8.19 4.24
C TYR A 17 6.90 6.92 4.15
N TYR A 18 7.85 6.84 3.21
CA TYR A 18 8.65 5.63 2.96
C TYR A 18 9.32 5.10 4.23
N ASN A 19 10.03 5.95 4.96
CA ASN A 19 10.75 5.54 6.17
C ASN A 19 9.81 5.01 7.26
N GLU A 20 8.66 5.65 7.45
CA GLU A 20 7.70 5.24 8.46
C GLU A 20 7.00 3.93 8.07
N LEU A 21 6.61 3.82 6.79
CA LEU A 21 6.03 2.62 6.21
C LEU A 21 7.01 1.44 6.25
N PHE A 22 8.29 1.70 5.96
CA PHE A 22 9.34 0.69 6.01
C PHE A 22 9.58 0.21 7.43
N ASN A 23 9.71 1.11 8.41
CA ASN A 23 9.86 0.73 9.81
C ASN A 23 8.65 -0.09 10.32
N TYR A 24 7.44 0.32 9.95
CA TYR A 24 6.23 -0.43 10.29
C TYR A 24 6.20 -1.79 9.60
N GLY A 25 6.40 -1.82 8.28
CA GLY A 25 6.34 -3.01 7.47
C GLY A 25 7.40 -4.04 7.87
N TYR A 26 8.61 -3.60 8.18
CA TYR A 26 9.69 -4.46 8.66
C TYR A 26 9.34 -5.13 10.00
N ARG A 27 8.69 -4.42 10.93
CA ARG A 27 8.22 -5.01 12.19
C ARG A 27 7.17 -6.10 11.98
N VAL A 28 6.39 -6.02 10.90
CA VAL A 28 5.34 -7.00 10.57
C VAL A 28 5.90 -8.17 9.76
N ALA A 29 6.67 -7.89 8.70
CA ALA A 29 7.20 -8.87 7.77
C ALA A 29 8.47 -9.58 8.28
N GLN A 30 9.25 -8.90 9.13
CA GLN A 30 10.60 -9.31 9.56
C GLN A 30 11.53 -9.66 8.39
N ASN A 31 11.25 -9.08 7.22
CA ASN A 31 11.96 -9.32 5.99
C ASN A 31 12.02 -8.02 5.21
N GLU A 32 13.23 -7.58 4.89
CA GLU A 32 13.49 -6.31 4.25
C GLU A 32 12.97 -6.27 2.82
N ASP A 33 13.24 -7.32 2.04
CA ASP A 33 12.86 -7.41 0.63
C ASP A 33 11.34 -7.44 0.48
N ILE A 34 10.64 -8.27 1.28
CA ILE A 34 9.17 -8.29 1.31
C ILE A 34 8.62 -6.91 1.68
N THR A 35 9.25 -6.22 2.63
CA THR A 35 8.79 -4.89 3.04
C THR A 35 8.92 -3.87 1.92
N ARG A 36 10.06 -3.83 1.23
CA ARG A 36 10.28 -2.92 0.09
C ARG A 36 9.31 -3.21 -1.05
N ASP A 37 9.14 -4.48 -1.41
CA ASP A 37 8.22 -4.90 -2.47
C ASP A 37 6.77 -4.52 -2.15
N CYS A 38 6.32 -4.74 -0.90
CA CYS A 38 4.95 -4.39 -0.48
C CYS A 38 4.71 -2.88 -0.52
N ILE A 39 5.72 -2.07 -0.17
CA ILE A 39 5.64 -0.60 -0.28
C ILE A 39 5.60 -0.18 -1.74
N GLN A 40 6.45 -0.77 -2.60
CA GLN A 40 6.46 -0.49 -4.03
C GLN A 40 5.09 -0.79 -4.65
N ASP A 41 4.50 -1.95 -4.33
CA ASP A 41 3.17 -2.36 -4.77
C ASP A 41 2.08 -1.39 -4.30
N LEU A 42 2.15 -0.94 -3.04
CA LEU A 42 1.21 0.05 -2.49
C LEU A 42 1.18 1.31 -3.36
N PHE A 43 2.34 1.91 -3.62
CA PHE A 43 2.43 3.16 -4.39
C PHE A 43 2.11 2.95 -5.88
N LEU A 44 2.46 1.81 -6.46
CA LEU A 44 2.09 1.44 -7.84
C LEU A 44 0.57 1.32 -7.98
N GLN A 45 -0.10 0.72 -6.99
CA GLN A 45 -1.56 0.60 -6.95
C GLN A 45 -2.22 1.98 -6.82
N MET A 46 -1.66 2.86 -5.98
CA MET A 46 -2.14 4.24 -5.85
C MET A 46 -1.96 5.04 -7.14
N PHE A 47 -0.84 4.86 -7.84
CA PHE A 47 -0.60 5.46 -9.14
C PHE A 47 -1.65 5.05 -10.17
N LYS A 48 -2.04 3.78 -10.19
CA LYS A 48 -3.09 3.25 -11.08
C LYS A 48 -4.48 3.82 -10.76
N ARG A 49 -4.76 4.20 -9.51
CA ARG A 49 -6.07 4.74 -9.09
C ARG A 49 -6.20 6.22 -9.42
N ALA A 50 -7.28 6.62 -10.11
CA ALA A 50 -7.51 8.01 -10.49
C ALA A 50 -7.94 8.94 -9.33
N SER A 51 -8.43 8.39 -8.21
CA SER A 51 -9.20 9.12 -7.19
C SER A 51 -8.50 9.31 -5.84
N PHE A 52 -7.17 9.49 -5.83
CA PHE A 52 -6.43 9.71 -4.57
C PHE A 52 -6.74 11.08 -3.92
N ASN A 53 -7.35 12.02 -4.66
CA ASN A 53 -7.57 13.39 -4.20
C ASN A 53 -8.55 13.57 -3.03
N ASP A 54 -9.32 12.55 -2.65
CA ASP A 54 -10.36 12.66 -1.60
C ASP A 54 -9.90 12.20 -0.21
N ILE A 55 -8.67 11.70 -0.07
CA ILE A 55 -8.19 11.19 1.22
C ILE A 55 -7.68 12.37 2.07
N ARG A 56 -8.49 12.77 3.06
CA ARG A 56 -8.15 13.83 4.04
C ARG A 56 -6.87 13.51 4.84
N ASP A 57 -6.69 12.24 5.22
CA ASP A 57 -5.54 11.76 5.98
C ASP A 57 -4.91 10.51 5.33
N PRO A 58 -3.83 10.66 4.55
CA PRO A 58 -3.25 9.54 3.81
C PRO A 58 -2.54 8.53 4.71
N LYS A 59 -2.08 8.94 5.90
CA LYS A 59 -1.30 8.12 6.82
C LYS A 59 -2.01 6.83 7.28
N PRO A 60 -3.21 6.88 7.92
CA PRO A 60 -3.90 5.67 8.36
C PRO A 60 -4.26 4.75 7.18
N TYR A 61 -4.58 5.34 6.02
CA TYR A 61 -4.84 4.60 4.80
C TYR A 61 -3.59 3.83 4.33
N LEU A 62 -2.43 4.50 4.23
CA LEU A 62 -1.17 3.88 3.81
C LEU A 62 -0.76 2.72 4.73
N ILE A 63 -0.85 2.90 6.05
CA ILE A 63 -0.50 1.86 7.03
C ILE A 63 -1.46 0.67 6.92
N LYS A 64 -2.77 0.91 6.79
CA LYS A 64 -3.78 -0.16 6.65
C LYS A 64 -3.55 -0.96 5.37
N SER A 65 -3.34 -0.28 4.24
CA SER A 65 -3.07 -0.93 2.96
C SER A 65 -1.76 -1.72 2.97
N LEU A 66 -0.68 -1.14 3.51
CA LEU A 66 0.61 -1.83 3.62
C LEU A 66 0.50 -3.11 4.45
N ARG A 67 -0.18 -3.04 5.61
CA ARG A 67 -0.41 -4.22 6.46
C ARG A 67 -1.14 -5.32 5.70
N PHE A 68 -2.16 -4.97 4.92
CA PHE A 68 -2.91 -5.94 4.13
C PHE A 68 -2.01 -6.63 3.10
N ILE A 69 -1.23 -5.86 2.32
CA ILE A 69 -0.33 -6.37 1.30
C ILE A 69 0.71 -7.31 1.92
N ILE A 70 1.34 -6.91 3.03
CA ILE A 70 2.31 -7.74 3.75
C ILE A 70 1.67 -9.06 4.21
N ILE A 71 0.49 -9.00 4.84
CA ILE A 71 -0.20 -10.21 5.32
C ILE A 71 -0.54 -11.14 4.14
N ASP A 72 -0.98 -10.59 3.01
CA ASP A 72 -1.26 -11.37 1.80
C ASP A 72 0.00 -12.06 1.25
N VAL A 73 1.11 -11.32 1.14
CA VAL A 73 2.40 -11.87 0.70
C VAL A 73 2.92 -12.93 1.67
N LEU A 74 2.85 -12.70 2.99
CA LEU A 74 3.26 -13.69 3.99
C LEU A 74 2.37 -14.94 3.97
N LYS A 75 1.06 -14.78 3.75
CA LYS A 75 0.14 -15.91 3.57
C LYS A 75 0.50 -16.71 2.33
N LYS A 76 0.74 -16.08 1.18
CA LYS A 76 1.20 -16.74 -0.05
C LYS A 76 2.51 -17.49 0.15
N ASN A 77 3.48 -16.88 0.84
CA ASN A 77 4.75 -17.52 1.16
C ASN A 77 4.60 -18.71 2.13
N LYS A 78 3.66 -18.66 3.08
CA LYS A 78 3.39 -19.78 4.02
C LYS A 78 2.44 -20.84 3.46
N LYS A 79 1.64 -20.53 2.44
CA LYS A 79 0.58 -21.39 1.92
C LYS A 79 0.70 -21.57 0.41
N LEU A 80 1.29 -22.69 0.05
CA LEU A 80 0.87 -23.58 -1.04
C LEU A 80 -0.59 -24.11 -0.88
N LEU A 81 -1.42 -23.55 0.01
CA LEU A 81 -2.74 -24.09 0.34
C LEU A 81 -3.80 -23.02 0.60
N LEU A 82 -4.74 -22.98 -0.34
CA LEU A 82 -6.16 -22.62 -0.22
C LEU A 82 -6.52 -21.17 -0.58
N THR A 83 -7.02 -21.11 -1.81
CA THR A 83 -7.89 -20.16 -2.52
C THR A 83 -7.37 -18.75 -2.82
N PRO A 84 -7.59 -18.26 -4.07
CA PRO A 84 -7.39 -16.87 -4.41
C PRO A 84 -8.47 -16.07 -3.69
N ASN A 85 -8.17 -15.59 -2.48
CA ASN A 85 -8.97 -14.50 -1.94
C ASN A 85 -8.58 -13.27 -2.75
N GLU A 86 -9.41 -12.92 -3.73
CA GLU A 86 -9.26 -11.69 -4.48
C GLU A 86 -9.07 -10.51 -3.52
N PRO A 87 -8.19 -9.55 -3.87
CA PRO A 87 -7.98 -8.37 -3.06
C PRO A 87 -9.27 -7.52 -2.93
N ASN A 88 -10.09 -7.79 -1.91
CA ASN A 88 -11.37 -7.09 -1.64
C ASN A 88 -11.21 -5.66 -1.06
N TRP A 89 -10.04 -5.03 -1.18
CA TRP A 89 -9.65 -3.87 -0.35
C TRP A 89 -9.79 -2.51 -1.05
N LEU A 90 -10.98 -2.29 -1.59
CA LEU A 90 -11.59 -0.95 -1.70
C LEU A 90 -13.06 -0.90 -1.22
N LEU A 91 -13.65 -2.01 -0.77
CA LEU A 91 -14.92 -1.95 -0.05
C LEU A 91 -14.61 -1.42 1.37
N SER A 92 -14.79 -0.15 1.75
CA SER A 92 -15.55 0.94 1.15
C SER A 92 -14.70 2.22 1.25
N ALA A 93 -14.44 2.92 0.14
CA ALA A 93 -14.04 4.34 0.23
C ALA A 93 -15.19 5.23 0.75
N GLU A 94 -16.38 4.65 0.94
CA GLU A 94 -17.60 5.25 1.49
C GLU A 94 -17.82 4.97 3.01
N ASP A 95 -16.88 4.32 3.72
CA ASP A 95 -16.98 4.03 5.17
C ASP A 95 -16.05 4.91 6.06
N ILE A 96 -15.71 6.13 5.63
CA ILE A 96 -15.05 7.15 6.48
C ILE A 96 -15.82 8.46 6.42
#